data_AF-A0A820G098-F1
#
_entry.id   AF-A0A820G098-F1
#
_cell.length_a   1.000
_cell.length_b   1.000
_cell.length_c   1.000
_cell.angle_alpha   90.00
_cell.angle_beta   90.00
_cell.angle_gamma   90.00
#
_symmetry.space_group_name_H-M   'P 1'
#
loop_
_entity.id
_entity.type
_entity.pdbx_description
1 polymer ?
#
loop_
_entity_poly.entity_id
_entity_poly.type
_entity_poly.pdbx_seq_one_letter_code
_entity_poly.pdbx_strand_id
1 'polypeptide(L)'
;MSKLARLCDRIGEINHCLNGTFNGTNYEMPALLFARNQTAAMFDYSERLFFILKNGSLDDYHNVKVIPLPTGKLRNQPIFFSDAFVFRRNMSEDVLEAARSFADFMGTPRMQAAVVGSGDSPGSIPRYLLPMSISAYNEPLLANNRFYQTYFRHLTGLPYPTIGLSNTRLQLQAAILNYIN
;
A
#
# COMPACT_ATOMS: atom_id res chain seq x y z
N MET A 1 -3.35 -18.65 17.67
CA MET A 1 -2.72 -19.14 16.44
C MET A 1 -3.36 -18.43 15.26
N SER A 2 -2.65 -17.46 14.68
CA SER A 2 -3.05 -16.82 13.42
C SER A 2 -2.77 -17.81 12.29
N LYS A 3 -3.81 -18.48 11.78
CA LYS A 3 -3.68 -19.19 10.52
C LYS A 3 -3.35 -18.14 9.46
N LEU A 4 -2.33 -18.37 8.64
CA LEU A 4 -2.21 -17.64 7.38
C LEU A 4 -3.54 -17.78 6.62
N ALA A 5 -3.86 -16.86 5.71
CA ALA A 5 -5.01 -17.04 4.82
C ALA A 5 -4.95 -18.46 4.23
N ARG A 6 -6.05 -19.23 4.24
CA ARG A 6 -6.07 -20.65 3.77
C ARG A 6 -5.50 -20.83 2.37
N LEU A 7 -5.47 -19.76 1.56
CA LEU A 7 -4.84 -19.69 0.25
C LEU A 7 -3.30 -19.84 0.28
N CYS A 8 -2.67 -19.53 1.41
CA CYS A 8 -1.24 -19.75 1.68
C CYS A 8 -0.98 -21.03 2.47
N ASP A 9 -2.01 -21.86 2.72
CA ASP A 9 -1.77 -23.22 3.22
C ASP A 9 -1.08 -24.03 2.11
N ARG A 10 -0.29 -25.01 2.52
CA ARG A 10 0.29 -25.95 1.55
C ARG A 10 -0.78 -26.94 1.08
N ILE A 11 -0.94 -27.03 -0.23
CA ILE A 11 -1.68 -28.11 -0.89
C ILE A 11 -0.63 -29.05 -1.49
N GLY A 12 -0.30 -30.11 -0.76
CA GLY A 12 0.88 -30.94 -1.06
C GLY A 12 2.18 -30.14 -0.84
N GLU A 13 3.06 -30.10 -1.84
CA GLU A 13 4.32 -29.32 -1.80
C GLU A 13 4.13 -27.85 -2.23
N ILE A 14 2.93 -27.46 -2.68
CA ILE A 14 2.69 -26.16 -3.29
C ILE A 14 2.13 -25.18 -2.26
N ASN A 15 2.78 -24.02 -2.13
CA ASN A 15 2.25 -22.85 -1.45
C ASN A 15 1.94 -21.76 -2.50
N HIS A 16 0.67 -21.46 -2.73
CA HIS A 16 0.26 -20.50 -3.78
C HIS A 16 0.78 -19.07 -3.53
N CYS A 17 1.04 -18.71 -2.27
CA CYS A 17 1.59 -17.40 -1.92
C CYS A 17 3.10 -17.28 -2.18
N LEU A 18 3.82 -18.41 -2.32
CA LEU A 18 5.28 -18.42 -2.49
C LEU A 18 5.75 -19.00 -3.83
N ASN A 19 4.90 -19.71 -4.57
CA ASN A 19 5.24 -20.29 -5.87
C ASN A 19 5.02 -19.33 -7.06
N GLY A 20 4.58 -18.10 -6.79
CA GLY A 20 4.26 -17.11 -7.82
C GLY A 20 2.87 -17.24 -8.46
N THR A 21 1.93 -18.01 -7.89
CA THR A 21 0.54 -18.11 -8.39
C THR A 21 -0.09 -16.73 -8.57
N PHE A 22 0.21 -15.79 -7.67
CA PHE A 22 -0.32 -14.43 -7.67
C PHE A 22 0.61 -13.40 -8.35
N ASN A 23 1.58 -13.85 -9.15
CA ASN A 23 2.43 -12.94 -9.94
C ASN A 23 1.77 -12.60 -11.28
N GLY A 24 2.24 -11.52 -11.92
CA GLY A 24 1.85 -11.16 -13.28
C GLY A 24 0.36 -10.89 -13.41
N THR A 25 -0.32 -11.65 -14.28
CA THR A 25 -1.75 -11.49 -14.59
C THR A 25 -2.69 -11.80 -13.42
N ASN A 26 -2.22 -12.54 -12.42
CA ASN A 26 -3.03 -12.91 -11.24
C ASN A 26 -2.85 -11.96 -10.06
N TYR A 27 -2.10 -10.87 -10.23
CA TYR A 27 -1.75 -9.95 -9.15
C TYR A 27 -2.96 -9.29 -8.48
N GLU A 28 -4.03 -9.05 -9.23
CA GLU A 28 -5.26 -8.45 -8.71
C GLU A 28 -6.20 -9.48 -8.05
N MET A 29 -5.90 -10.78 -8.17
CA MET A 29 -6.81 -11.85 -7.73
C MET A 29 -7.20 -11.73 -6.25
N PRO A 30 -6.29 -11.48 -5.28
CA PRO A 30 -6.69 -11.37 -3.88
C PRO A 30 -7.73 -10.26 -3.63
N ALA A 31 -7.54 -9.08 -4.24
CA ALA A 31 -8.48 -7.96 -4.13
C ALA A 31 -9.82 -8.29 -4.80
N LEU A 32 -9.82 -9.00 -5.94
CA LEU A 32 -11.02 -9.47 -6.62
C LEU A 32 -11.81 -10.48 -5.79
N LEU A 33 -11.13 -11.44 -5.16
CA LEU A 33 -11.77 -12.44 -4.30
C LEU A 33 -12.39 -11.78 -3.07
N PHE A 34 -11.72 -10.78 -2.47
CA PHE A 34 -12.28 -9.98 -1.39
C PHE A 34 -13.50 -9.18 -1.85
N ALA A 35 -13.39 -8.43 -2.96
CA ALA A 35 -14.50 -7.63 -3.50
C ALA A 35 -15.74 -8.46 -3.86
N ARG A 36 -15.56 -9.73 -4.24
CA ARG A 36 -16.65 -10.67 -4.56
C ARG A 36 -17.19 -11.44 -3.35
N ASN A 37 -16.83 -11.03 -2.13
CA ASN A 37 -17.21 -11.71 -0.89
C ASN A 37 -16.79 -13.19 -0.82
N GLN A 38 -15.76 -13.58 -1.57
CA GLN A 38 -15.20 -14.94 -1.56
C GLN A 38 -14.12 -15.12 -0.48
N THR A 39 -13.66 -14.02 0.11
CA THR A 39 -12.79 -14.01 1.29
C THR A 39 -13.30 -12.98 2.30
N ALA A 40 -13.22 -13.30 3.60
CA ALA A 40 -13.70 -12.40 4.66
C ALA A 40 -12.67 -11.33 5.08
N ALA A 41 -11.39 -11.53 4.73
CA ALA A 41 -10.30 -10.64 5.06
C ALA A 41 -9.14 -10.82 4.08
N MET A 42 -8.41 -9.73 3.85
CA MET A 42 -7.12 -9.72 3.16
C MET A 42 -6.15 -8.79 3.88
N PHE A 43 -4.86 -8.98 3.70
CA PHE A 43 -3.82 -8.06 4.14
C PHE A 43 -3.00 -7.65 2.93
N ASP A 44 -2.76 -6.35 2.76
CA ASP A 44 -2.00 -5.81 1.63
C ASP A 44 -1.67 -4.33 1.86
N TYR A 45 -1.02 -3.70 0.88
CA TYR A 45 -0.78 -2.26 0.84
C TYR A 45 -2.09 -1.47 0.69
N SER A 46 -2.10 -0.22 1.16
CA SER A 46 -3.29 0.66 1.11
C SER A 46 -3.81 0.88 -0.31
N GLU A 47 -2.92 0.91 -1.29
CA GLU A 47 -3.25 1.04 -2.72
C GLU A 47 -4.14 -0.08 -3.26
N ARG A 48 -4.16 -1.27 -2.62
CA ARG A 48 -5.05 -2.36 -3.05
C ARG A 48 -6.52 -2.01 -2.89
N LEU A 49 -6.84 -1.04 -2.03
CA LEU A 49 -8.20 -0.57 -1.86
C LEU A 49 -8.79 -0.05 -3.18
N PHE A 50 -7.98 0.49 -4.09
CA PHE A 50 -8.43 0.85 -5.44
C PHE A 50 -9.08 -0.35 -6.15
N PHE A 51 -8.41 -1.49 -6.18
CA PHE A 51 -8.90 -2.70 -6.85
C PHE A 51 -10.11 -3.30 -6.16
N ILE A 52 -10.17 -3.23 -4.82
CA ILE A 52 -11.35 -3.67 -4.07
C ILE A 52 -12.57 -2.83 -4.48
N LEU A 53 -12.45 -1.50 -4.42
CA LEU A 53 -13.57 -0.61 -4.71
C LEU A 53 -13.95 -0.59 -6.19
N LYS A 54 -12.99 -0.74 -7.10
CA LYS A 54 -13.23 -0.83 -8.55
C LYS A 54 -14.08 -2.04 -8.92
N ASN A 55 -13.99 -3.12 -8.14
CA ASN A 55 -14.66 -4.39 -8.44
C ASN A 55 -15.81 -4.72 -7.45
N GLY A 56 -16.12 -3.80 -6.53
CA GLY A 56 -17.19 -3.94 -5.54
C GLY A 56 -18.42 -3.08 -5.88
N SER A 57 -19.49 -3.26 -5.10
CA SER A 57 -20.68 -2.41 -5.13
C SER A 57 -20.56 -1.23 -4.14
N LEU A 58 -21.49 -0.27 -4.23
CA LEU A 58 -21.62 0.81 -3.24
C LEU A 58 -21.91 0.28 -1.83
N ASP A 59 -22.67 -0.81 -1.71
CA ASP A 59 -22.91 -1.45 -0.41
C ASP A 59 -21.62 -2.07 0.15
N ASP A 60 -20.80 -2.68 -0.71
CA ASP A 60 -19.47 -3.18 -0.31
C ASP A 60 -18.58 -2.02 0.15
N TYR A 61 -18.65 -0.86 -0.52
CA TYR A 61 -17.93 0.34 -0.10
C TYR A 61 -18.24 0.70 1.34
N HIS A 62 -19.47 0.59 1.83
CA HIS A 62 -19.78 0.92 3.22
C HIS A 62 -19.34 -0.16 4.22
N ASN A 63 -19.30 -1.41 3.78
CA ASN A 63 -18.97 -2.56 4.64
C ASN A 63 -17.47 -2.84 4.77
N VAL A 64 -16.63 -2.34 3.86
CA VAL A 64 -15.17 -2.50 3.97
C VAL A 64 -14.65 -1.80 5.24
N LYS A 65 -13.96 -2.57 6.09
CA LYS A 65 -13.23 -2.09 7.26
C LYS A 65 -11.74 -2.24 7.02
N VAL A 66 -10.99 -1.18 7.31
CA VAL A 66 -9.54 -1.15 7.19
C VAL A 66 -8.95 -1.03 8.59
N ILE A 67 -8.00 -1.90 8.91
CA ILE A 67 -7.25 -1.87 10.16
C ILE A 67 -5.75 -1.97 9.86
N PRO A 68 -4.88 -1.33 10.65
CA PRO A 68 -3.44 -1.49 10.50
C PRO A 68 -3.01 -2.94 10.76
N LEU A 69 -2.09 -3.45 9.93
CA LEU A 69 -1.46 -4.74 10.19
C LEU A 69 -0.57 -4.63 11.45
N PRO A 70 -0.73 -5.50 12.46
CA PRO A 70 -0.01 -5.42 13.73
C PRO A 70 1.42 -5.98 13.60
N THR A 71 2.26 -5.34 12.79
CA THR A 71 3.62 -5.83 12.50
C THR A 71 4.68 -5.40 13.49
N GLY A 72 4.50 -4.24 14.14
CA GLY A 72 5.40 -3.78 15.18
C GLY A 72 5.18 -4.47 16.52
N LYS A 73 6.03 -4.12 17.52
CA LYS A 73 5.87 -4.60 18.90
C LYS A 73 4.54 -4.14 19.51
N LEU A 74 4.01 -3.01 19.03
CA LEU A 74 2.67 -2.54 19.36
C LEU A 74 1.68 -3.00 18.27
N ARG A 75 0.49 -3.46 18.68
CA ARG A 75 -0.54 -4.02 17.80
C ARG A 75 -1.12 -3.04 16.75
N ASN A 76 -0.71 -1.78 16.77
CA ASN A 76 -1.19 -0.71 15.88
C ASN A 76 -0.06 -0.07 15.05
N GLN A 77 1.04 -0.80 14.83
CA GLN A 77 2.18 -0.33 14.05
C GLN A 77 2.26 -1.08 12.72
N PRO A 78 1.70 -0.52 11.62
CA PRO A 78 1.95 -1.03 10.28
C PRO A 78 3.39 -0.71 9.86
N ILE A 79 3.84 -1.36 8.79
CA ILE A 79 5.08 -1.00 8.09
C ILE A 79 4.75 -0.01 6.97
N PHE A 80 5.51 1.07 6.88
CA PHE A 80 5.40 2.07 5.83
C PHE A 80 6.48 1.90 4.77
N PHE A 81 6.02 1.87 3.52
CA PHE A 81 6.86 1.92 2.32
C PHE A 81 6.75 3.34 1.77
N SER A 82 7.89 3.99 1.58
CA SER A 82 7.94 5.39 1.17
C SER A 82 8.44 5.51 -0.26
N ASP A 83 7.64 6.13 -1.10
CA ASP A 83 8.09 6.60 -2.41
C ASP A 83 8.89 7.89 -2.25
N ALA A 84 9.90 8.08 -3.10
CA ALA A 84 10.77 9.25 -3.06
C ALA A 84 11.21 9.69 -4.45
N PHE A 85 11.37 10.99 -4.63
CA PHE A 85 12.13 11.54 -5.75
C PHE A 85 13.62 11.33 -5.49
N VAL A 86 14.33 10.81 -6.49
CA VAL A 86 15.77 10.57 -6.42
C VAL A 86 16.49 11.36 -7.51
N PHE A 87 17.54 12.08 -7.11
CA PHE A 87 18.35 12.86 -8.02
C PHE A 87 19.56 12.04 -8.47
N ARG A 88 19.81 12.01 -9.79
CA ARG A 88 21.03 11.39 -10.31
C ARG A 88 22.24 12.23 -9.91
N ARG A 89 23.37 11.56 -9.68
CA ARG A 89 24.66 12.24 -9.58
C ARG A 89 25.05 12.81 -10.95
N ASN A 90 25.87 13.86 -10.95
CA ASN A 90 26.47 14.45 -12.15
C ASN A 90 25.46 15.10 -13.12
N MET A 91 24.41 15.75 -12.60
CA MET A 91 23.59 16.66 -13.40
C MET A 91 24.28 18.02 -13.49
N SER A 92 24.03 18.77 -14.58
CA SER A 92 24.36 20.19 -14.60
C SER A 92 23.54 20.93 -13.54
N GLU A 93 24.05 22.08 -13.09
CA GLU A 93 23.43 22.87 -12.04
C GLU A 93 21.98 23.27 -12.38
N ASP A 94 21.76 23.78 -13.60
CA ASP A 94 20.42 24.18 -14.06
C ASP A 94 19.41 23.03 -14.05
N VAL A 95 19.84 21.82 -14.42
CA VAL A 95 18.97 20.64 -14.45
C VAL A 95 18.65 20.16 -13.03
N LEU A 96 19.64 20.20 -12.13
CA LEU A 96 19.42 19.86 -10.73
C LEU A 96 18.45 20.84 -10.07
N GLU A 97 18.56 22.13 -10.37
CA GLU A 97 17.67 23.15 -9.80
C GLU A 97 16.22 23.01 -10.29
N ALA A 98 16.04 22.77 -11.59
CA ALA A 98 14.72 22.49 -12.16
C ALA A 98 14.10 21.21 -11.54
N ALA A 99 14.90 20.16 -11.35
CA ALA A 99 14.44 18.92 -10.73
C ALA A 99 14.04 19.11 -9.25
N ARG A 100 14.79 19.94 -8.50
CA ARG A 100 14.44 20.30 -7.12
C ARG A 100 13.14 21.08 -7.04
N SER A 101 13.00 22.12 -7.87
CA SER A 101 11.77 22.90 -7.98
C SER A 101 10.55 22.02 -8.27
N PHE A 102 10.70 21.02 -9.14
CA PHE A 102 9.64 20.05 -9.41
C PHE A 102 9.33 19.16 -8.20
N ALA A 103 10.35 18.62 -7.53
CA ALA A 103 10.16 17.81 -6.34
C ALA A 103 9.48 18.58 -5.20
N ASP A 104 9.84 19.85 -5.01
CA ASP A 104 9.23 20.74 -4.03
C ASP A 104 7.76 21.01 -4.36
N PHE A 105 7.45 21.29 -5.64
CA PHE A 105 6.08 21.43 -6.11
C PHE A 105 5.25 20.17 -5.86
N MET A 106 5.77 18.99 -6.22
CA MET A 106 5.10 17.71 -5.98
C MET A 106 4.96 17.40 -4.49
N GLY A 107 5.87 17.92 -3.66
CA GLY A 107 5.85 17.82 -2.21
C GLY A 107 4.76 18.66 -1.53
N THR A 108 4.13 19.60 -2.23
CA THR A 108 3.07 20.44 -1.64
C THR A 108 1.85 19.59 -1.22
N PRO A 109 1.12 19.97 -0.15
CA PRO A 109 -0.06 19.24 0.32
C PRO A 109 -1.11 19.03 -0.78
N ARG A 110 -1.38 20.07 -1.56
CA ARG A 110 -2.28 20.04 -2.71
C ARG A 110 -1.86 19.02 -3.76
N MET A 111 -0.57 18.97 -4.11
CA MET A 111 -0.09 18.02 -5.13
C MET A 111 -0.06 16.59 -4.60
N GLN A 112 0.32 16.36 -3.35
CA GLN A 112 0.20 15.04 -2.73
C GLN A 112 -1.27 14.58 -2.74
N ALA A 113 -2.20 15.45 -2.34
CA ALA A 113 -3.63 15.15 -2.39
C ALA A 113 -4.11 14.84 -3.80
N ALA A 114 -3.72 15.64 -4.79
CA ALA A 114 -4.08 15.42 -6.19
C ALA A 114 -3.56 14.07 -6.70
N VAL A 115 -2.31 13.70 -6.41
CA VAL A 115 -1.74 12.42 -6.85
C VAL A 115 -2.49 11.25 -6.21
N VAL A 116 -2.63 11.22 -4.89
CA VAL A 116 -3.26 10.06 -4.24
C VAL A 116 -4.76 10.00 -4.47
N GLY A 117 -5.41 11.15 -4.61
CA GLY A 117 -6.84 11.31 -4.84
C GLY A 117 -7.27 11.16 -6.30
N SER A 118 -6.35 10.87 -7.22
CA SER A 118 -6.63 10.84 -8.67
C SER A 118 -7.17 12.17 -9.21
N GLY A 119 -6.64 13.29 -8.74
CA GLY A 119 -7.05 14.64 -9.15
C GLY A 119 -6.81 14.96 -10.63
N ASP A 120 -5.97 14.18 -11.32
CA ASP A 120 -5.80 14.17 -12.77
C ASP A 120 -6.97 13.49 -13.52
N SER A 121 -7.85 12.79 -12.81
CA SER A 121 -9.06 12.15 -13.35
C SER A 121 -10.24 12.34 -12.40
N PRO A 122 -10.88 13.52 -12.40
CA PRO A 122 -12.00 13.81 -11.50
C PRO A 122 -13.15 12.79 -11.61
N GLY A 123 -13.65 12.33 -10.46
CA GLY A 123 -14.70 11.31 -10.37
C GLY A 123 -14.20 9.87 -10.44
N SER A 124 -12.91 9.65 -10.71
CA SER A 124 -12.30 8.32 -10.61
C SER A 124 -12.10 7.88 -9.15
N ILE A 125 -11.90 6.57 -8.98
CA ILE A 125 -11.55 6.00 -7.67
C ILE A 125 -10.13 6.46 -7.31
N PRO A 126 -9.89 6.95 -6.08
CA PRO A 126 -8.55 7.32 -5.61
C PRO A 126 -7.54 6.18 -5.70
N ARG A 127 -6.25 6.51 -5.85
CA ARG A 127 -5.14 5.54 -5.85
C ARG A 127 -4.88 4.91 -4.47
N TYR A 128 -5.32 5.57 -3.39
CA TYR A 128 -5.13 5.14 -2.00
C TYR A 128 -3.67 4.90 -1.58
N LEU A 129 -2.73 5.56 -2.28
CA LEU A 129 -1.41 5.88 -1.74
C LEU A 129 -1.58 6.86 -0.57
N LEU A 130 -0.67 6.85 0.41
CA LEU A 130 -0.79 7.71 1.58
C LEU A 130 0.12 8.94 1.45
N PRO A 131 -0.42 10.17 1.52
CA PRO A 131 0.40 11.37 1.60
C PRO A 131 1.33 11.31 2.82
N MET A 132 2.58 11.71 2.64
CA MET A 132 3.51 11.85 3.75
C MET A 132 3.20 13.10 4.59
N SER A 133 2.66 14.14 3.95
CA SER A 133 2.28 15.36 4.65
C SER A 133 0.92 15.21 5.34
N ILE A 134 0.91 15.42 6.65
CA ILE A 134 -0.31 15.48 7.46
C ILE A 134 -1.30 16.52 6.91
N SER A 135 -0.83 17.67 6.43
CA SER A 135 -1.72 18.73 5.94
C SER A 135 -2.41 18.37 4.63
N ALA A 136 -1.89 17.40 3.85
CA ALA A 136 -2.56 16.92 2.64
C ALA A 136 -3.92 16.29 2.95
N TYR A 137 -4.09 15.70 4.13
CA TYR A 137 -5.36 15.10 4.57
C TYR A 137 -6.48 16.13 4.81
N ASN A 138 -6.13 17.41 4.90
CA ASN A 138 -7.09 18.52 5.01
C ASN A 138 -7.52 19.06 3.64
N GLU A 139 -6.86 18.66 2.56
CA GLU A 139 -7.27 19.07 1.21
C GLU A 139 -8.65 18.49 0.89
N PRO A 140 -9.57 19.23 0.24
CA PRO A 140 -10.96 18.81 0.02
C PRO A 140 -11.11 17.42 -0.61
N LEU A 141 -10.16 17.05 -1.48
CA LEU A 141 -10.14 15.76 -2.17
C LEU A 141 -9.97 14.57 -1.20
N LEU A 142 -9.26 14.76 -0.08
CA LEU A 142 -8.99 13.71 0.91
C LEU A 142 -9.82 13.87 2.18
N ALA A 143 -10.14 15.11 2.58
CA ALA A 143 -10.86 15.43 3.79
C ALA A 143 -12.21 14.70 3.88
N ASN A 144 -12.91 14.61 2.75
CA ASN A 144 -14.25 13.99 2.68
C ASN A 144 -14.22 12.48 2.40
N ASN A 145 -13.04 11.89 2.19
CA ASN A 145 -12.92 10.47 1.90
C ASN A 145 -12.68 9.67 3.20
N ARG A 146 -13.65 8.83 3.56
CA ARG A 146 -13.63 8.06 4.82
C ARG A 146 -12.39 7.18 5.00
N PHE A 147 -11.83 6.66 3.91
CA PHE A 147 -10.67 5.77 3.98
C PHE A 147 -9.40 6.56 4.26
N TYR A 148 -9.20 7.71 3.63
CA TYR A 148 -8.09 8.61 3.98
C TYR A 148 -8.17 9.05 5.44
N GLN A 149 -9.36 9.37 5.94
CA GLN A 149 -9.55 9.71 7.36
C GLN A 149 -9.30 8.52 8.30
N THR A 150 -9.57 7.29 7.85
CA THR A 150 -9.25 6.07 8.60
C THR A 150 -7.74 5.86 8.65
N TYR A 151 -7.04 5.94 7.51
CA TYR A 151 -5.58 5.81 7.45
C TYR A 151 -4.86 6.90 8.25
N PHE A 152 -5.35 8.14 8.18
CA PHE A 152 -4.76 9.28 8.88
C PHE A 152 -4.62 9.03 10.39
N ARG A 153 -5.65 8.45 11.01
CA ARG A 153 -5.67 8.10 12.45
C ARG A 153 -4.66 7.00 12.82
N HIS A 154 -4.06 6.37 11.83
CA HIS A 154 -3.15 5.24 11.97
C HIS A 154 -1.75 5.50 11.38
N LEU A 155 -1.38 6.76 11.14
CA LEU A 155 -0.06 7.14 10.60
C LEU A 155 1.13 6.95 11.56
N THR A 156 0.98 6.13 12.60
CA THR A 156 2.07 5.73 13.51
C THR A 156 2.51 4.33 13.16
N GLY A 157 3.70 4.17 12.58
CA GLY A 157 4.18 2.89 12.07
C GLY A 157 5.70 2.81 12.02
N LEU A 158 6.19 1.68 11.52
CA LEU A 158 7.61 1.40 11.35
C LEU A 158 8.03 1.67 9.90
N PRO A 159 9.19 2.29 9.64
CA PRO A 159 9.69 2.40 8.29
C PRO A 159 10.13 1.02 7.78
N TYR A 160 9.82 0.72 6.52
CA TYR A 160 10.45 -0.41 5.84
C TYR A 160 11.94 -0.11 5.65
N PRO A 161 12.86 -1.05 5.98
CA PRO A 161 14.29 -0.80 5.88
C PRO A 161 14.70 -0.56 4.42
N THR A 162 15.42 0.53 4.14
CA THR A 162 15.90 0.87 2.79
C THR A 162 17.35 0.44 2.52
N ILE A 163 18.02 -0.13 3.52
CA ILE A 163 19.40 -0.62 3.46
C ILE A 163 19.41 -2.14 3.70
N GLY A 164 20.25 -2.88 2.97
CA GLY A 164 20.43 -4.32 3.17
C GLY A 164 19.27 -5.19 2.62
N LEU A 165 18.37 -4.59 1.85
CA LEU A 165 17.13 -5.20 1.35
C LEU A 165 17.32 -6.60 0.75
N SER A 166 18.31 -6.79 -0.11
CA SER A 166 18.55 -8.09 -0.76
C SER A 166 18.82 -9.19 0.27
N ASN A 167 19.66 -8.91 1.27
CA ASN A 167 20.01 -9.88 2.31
C ASN A 167 18.82 -10.11 3.26
N THR A 168 18.16 -9.04 3.70
CA THR A 168 16.97 -9.14 4.56
C THR A 168 15.84 -9.92 3.88
N ARG A 169 15.62 -9.70 2.57
CA ARG A 169 14.62 -10.43 1.79
C ARG A 169 14.92 -11.92 1.73
N LEU A 170 16.16 -12.31 1.47
CA LEU A 170 16.56 -13.72 1.44
C LEU A 170 16.39 -14.39 2.81
N GLN A 171 16.78 -13.71 3.88
CA GLN A 171 16.59 -14.19 5.26
C GLN A 171 15.11 -14.35 5.61
N LEU A 172 14.28 -13.36 5.25
CA LEU A 172 12.84 -13.42 5.48
C LEU A 172 12.18 -14.55 4.70
N GLN A 173 12.55 -14.74 3.43
CA GLN A 173 12.05 -15.84 2.60
C GLN A 173 12.41 -17.20 3.21
N ALA A 174 13.65 -17.39 3.65
CA ALA A 174 14.07 -18.61 4.31
C ALA A 174 13.31 -18.85 5.63
N ALA A 175 13.12 -17.80 6.45
CA ALA A 175 12.37 -17.89 7.70
C ALA A 175 10.90 -18.26 7.47
N ILE A 176 10.25 -17.67 6.46
CA ILE A 176 8.87 -17.99 6.08
C ILE A 176 8.75 -19.45 5.62
N LEU A 177 9.67 -19.92 4.77
CA LEU A 177 9.68 -21.30 4.30
C LEU A 177 9.87 -22.28 5.46
N ASN A 178 10.74 -21.97 6.42
CA ASN A 178 10.93 -22.77 7.63
C ASN A 178 9.73 -22.77 8.58
N TYR A 179 8.98 -21.66 8.67
CA TYR A 179 7.80 -21.57 9.52
C TYR A 179 6.59 -22.33 8.96
N ILE A 180 6.52 -22.49 7.63
CA ILE A 180 5.41 -23.19 6.94
C ILE A 180 5.73 -24.69 6.75
N ASN A 181 6.98 -25.11 7.01
CA ASN A 181 7.36 -26.52 7.17
C ASN A 181 6.98 -27.03 8.56
#